data_AF-A0A353CY18-F1
#
_entry.id   AF-A0A353CY18-F1
#
_cell.length_a   1.000
_cell.length_b   1.000
_cell.length_c   1.000
_cell.angle_alpha   90.00
_cell.angle_beta   90.00
_cell.angle_gamma   90.00
#
_symmetry.space_group_name_H-M   'P 1'
#
loop_
_entity.id
_entity.type
_entity.pdbx_description
1 polymer ?
#
loop_
_entity_poly.entity_id
_entity_poly.type
_entity_poly.pdbx_seq_one_letter_code
_entity_poly.pdbx_strand_id
1 'polypeptide(L)'
;MASDISTTTEPSLDEWRRLYQAAQDFRNLAPWNWMSEAHLFSIATSDMPEIGYCSIQGALGEHLALAVYRGPRGLAGLNAVRRMKGPDLLDMLLVNDMLMASFEDHEYLEQSDRNLIKKLGLSFRGAKEWPLIRSYQPRYAPWYLTAHEARFLTDALQQAIVIAQECHRDPAFLLTPKRRQILLRTKDENNKWHDMEVTL
;
A
#
# COMPACT_ATOMS: atom_id res chain seq x y z
N MET A 1 -24.96 21.11 -11.57
CA MET A 1 -25.34 19.81 -11.01
C MET A 1 -24.29 19.45 -10.00
N ALA A 2 -24.68 19.36 -8.72
CA ALA A 2 -23.77 18.96 -7.66
C ALA A 2 -23.37 17.50 -7.91
N SER A 3 -22.09 17.27 -8.21
CA SER A 3 -21.51 15.94 -8.27
C SER A 3 -21.56 15.33 -6.89
N ASP A 4 -22.10 14.11 -6.81
CA ASP A 4 -22.25 13.29 -5.62
C ASP A 4 -21.04 13.37 -4.68
N ILE A 5 -21.31 13.72 -3.43
CA ILE A 5 -20.45 13.45 -2.27
C ILE A 5 -20.53 11.93 -2.07
N SER A 6 -19.80 11.17 -2.88
CA SER A 6 -19.75 9.72 -2.78
C SER A 6 -18.94 9.32 -1.54
N THR A 7 -19.64 9.22 -0.40
CA THR A 7 -19.33 8.39 0.78
C THR A 7 -17.89 8.40 1.33
N THR A 8 -17.45 9.57 1.79
CA THR A 8 -16.25 9.77 2.62
C THR A 8 -16.48 9.31 4.08
N THR A 9 -16.88 8.06 4.30
CA THR A 9 -17.13 7.54 5.66
C THR A 9 -15.86 7.00 6.29
N GLU A 10 -15.70 7.20 7.60
CA GLU A 10 -14.63 6.58 8.39
C GLU A 10 -14.76 5.04 8.36
N PRO A 11 -13.65 4.28 8.39
CA PRO A 11 -13.71 2.83 8.48
C PRO A 11 -14.30 2.37 9.81
N SER A 12 -15.11 1.32 9.76
CA SER A 12 -15.60 0.61 10.94
C SER A 12 -14.46 -0.06 11.73
N LEU A 13 -14.71 -0.38 13.01
CA LEU A 13 -13.73 -1.12 13.82
C LEU A 13 -13.37 -2.49 13.23
N ASP A 14 -14.30 -3.14 12.52
CA ASP A 14 -14.05 -4.43 11.89
C ASP A 14 -13.19 -4.29 10.62
N GLU A 15 -13.39 -3.24 9.83
CA GLU A 15 -12.50 -2.91 8.72
C GLU A 15 -11.09 -2.59 9.22
N TRP A 16 -10.98 -1.79 10.28
CA TRP A 16 -9.69 -1.53 10.93
C TRP A 16 -9.04 -2.80 11.46
N ARG A 17 -9.81 -3.70 12.11
CA ARG A 17 -9.27 -4.97 12.61
C ARG A 17 -8.72 -5.83 11.48
N ARG A 18 -9.43 -5.95 10.36
CA ARG A 18 -8.96 -6.70 9.18
C ARG A 18 -7.70 -6.08 8.57
N LEU A 19 -7.67 -4.75 8.46
CA LEU A 19 -6.52 -4.02 7.92
C LEU A 19 -5.26 -4.21 8.79
N TYR A 20 -5.40 -4.04 10.11
CA TYR A 20 -4.28 -4.24 11.04
C TYR A 20 -3.82 -5.70 11.11
N GLN A 21 -4.72 -6.67 10.92
CA GLN A 21 -4.32 -8.08 10.80
C GLN A 21 -3.49 -8.30 9.53
N ALA A 22 -3.98 -7.84 8.37
CA ALA A 22 -3.26 -7.97 7.10
C ALA A 22 -1.89 -7.26 7.15
N ALA A 23 -1.81 -6.10 7.79
CA ALA A 23 -0.55 -5.38 7.98
C ALA A 23 0.45 -6.18 8.83
N GLN A 24 -0.02 -6.81 9.93
CA GLN A 24 0.82 -7.67 10.76
C GLN A 24 1.29 -8.92 10.00
N ASP A 25 0.42 -9.56 9.24
CA ASP A 25 0.78 -10.74 8.46
C ASP A 25 1.86 -10.39 7.41
N PHE A 26 1.71 -9.24 6.74
CA PHE A 26 2.70 -8.71 5.81
C PHE A 26 4.03 -8.36 6.51
N ARG A 27 3.96 -7.75 7.70
CA ARG A 27 5.14 -7.44 8.51
C ARG A 27 5.89 -8.67 8.98
N ASN A 28 5.16 -9.71 9.37
CA ASN A 28 5.72 -10.98 9.82
C ASN A 28 6.38 -11.74 8.66
N LEU A 29 5.83 -11.63 7.44
CA LEU A 29 6.45 -12.17 6.24
C LEU A 29 7.79 -11.47 5.92
N ALA A 30 7.88 -10.17 6.21
CA ALA A 30 9.06 -9.33 5.95
C ALA A 30 9.58 -9.44 4.51
N PRO A 31 8.73 -9.20 3.48
CA PRO A 31 9.05 -9.50 2.09
C PRO A 31 10.20 -8.65 1.52
N TRP A 32 10.51 -7.51 2.13
CA TRP A 32 11.69 -6.69 1.81
C TRP A 32 13.03 -7.43 2.02
N ASN A 33 13.05 -8.60 2.65
CA ASN A 33 14.25 -9.44 2.73
C ASN A 33 14.62 -10.11 1.41
N TRP A 34 13.70 -10.19 0.43
CA TRP A 34 13.98 -10.73 -0.91
C TRP A 34 13.36 -9.90 -2.06
N MET A 35 12.49 -8.94 -1.75
CA MET A 35 11.94 -7.98 -2.70
C MET A 35 12.46 -6.57 -2.43
N SER A 36 12.30 -5.69 -3.41
CA SER A 36 12.74 -4.29 -3.35
C SER A 36 11.75 -3.39 -4.09
N GLU A 37 11.92 -2.07 -4.00
CA GLU A 37 11.00 -1.11 -4.64
C GLU A 37 10.98 -1.26 -6.18
N ALA A 38 11.98 -1.90 -6.76
CA ALA A 38 12.01 -2.20 -8.20
C ALA A 38 10.95 -3.23 -8.63
N HIS A 39 10.52 -4.10 -7.71
CA HIS A 39 9.53 -5.14 -7.95
C HIS A 39 8.12 -4.58 -7.80
N LEU A 40 7.61 -3.96 -8.87
CA LEU A 40 6.25 -3.46 -8.93
C LEU A 40 5.28 -4.54 -9.41
N PHE A 41 4.10 -4.57 -8.81
CA PHE A 41 2.92 -5.28 -9.30
C PHE A 41 1.71 -4.36 -9.14
N SER A 42 0.55 -4.72 -9.67
CA SER A 42 -0.66 -3.92 -9.56
C SER A 42 -1.85 -4.72 -9.05
N ILE A 43 -2.84 -4.00 -8.53
CA ILE A 43 -4.06 -4.55 -7.97
C ILE A 43 -5.27 -3.72 -8.41
N ALA A 44 -6.37 -4.41 -8.75
CA ALA A 44 -7.67 -3.82 -8.98
C ALA A 44 -8.72 -4.52 -8.13
N THR A 45 -9.66 -3.73 -7.60
CA THR A 45 -10.81 -4.23 -6.83
C THR A 45 -12.04 -3.40 -7.20
N SER A 46 -13.22 -3.85 -6.80
CA SER A 46 -14.44 -3.04 -6.90
C SER A 46 -14.49 -1.87 -5.91
N ASP A 47 -13.62 -1.84 -4.89
CA ASP A 47 -13.62 -0.79 -3.87
C ASP A 47 -13.00 0.53 -4.35
N MET A 48 -12.15 0.47 -5.39
CA MET A 48 -11.48 1.62 -5.98
C MET A 48 -11.66 1.63 -7.50
N PRO A 49 -11.93 2.80 -8.12
CA PRO A 49 -12.14 2.89 -9.57
C PRO A 49 -10.84 2.75 -10.37
N GLU A 50 -9.69 2.94 -9.73
CA GLU A 50 -8.38 2.94 -10.39
C GLU A 50 -7.52 1.76 -9.94
N ILE A 51 -6.64 1.31 -10.83
CA ILE A 51 -5.57 0.34 -10.52
C ILE A 51 -4.62 0.94 -9.48
N GLY A 52 -4.32 0.20 -8.42
CA GLY A 52 -3.23 0.50 -7.51
C GLY A 52 -1.94 -0.14 -7.98
N TYR A 53 -0.84 0.60 -8.00
CA TYR A 53 0.50 0.09 -8.27
C TYR A 53 1.24 -0.11 -6.96
N CYS A 54 1.52 -1.35 -6.60
CA CYS A 54 2.11 -1.74 -5.35
C CYS A 54 3.64 -1.75 -5.43
N SER A 55 4.29 -1.19 -4.41
CA SER A 55 5.73 -1.21 -4.20
C SER A 55 6.00 -1.66 -2.77
N ILE A 56 6.78 -2.74 -2.62
CA ILE A 56 7.30 -3.17 -1.32
C ILE A 56 8.60 -2.40 -1.08
N GLN A 57 8.67 -1.68 0.04
CA GLN A 57 9.78 -0.82 0.41
C GLN A 57 10.60 -1.41 1.55
N GLY A 58 11.86 -1.02 1.62
CA GLY A 58 12.71 -1.29 2.78
C GLY A 58 13.75 -2.39 2.56
N ALA A 59 14.16 -2.64 1.32
CA ALA A 59 15.26 -3.58 1.03
C ALA A 59 16.58 -3.18 1.72
N LEU A 60 16.76 -1.89 2.03
CA LEU A 60 17.88 -1.36 2.80
C LEU A 60 17.57 -1.20 4.31
N GLY A 61 16.38 -1.61 4.75
CA GLY A 61 15.95 -1.57 6.14
C GLY A 61 15.56 -0.18 6.66
N GLU A 62 15.66 0.89 5.87
CA GLU A 62 15.41 2.27 6.30
C GLU A 62 13.92 2.55 6.56
N HIS A 63 13.05 2.16 5.63
CA HIS A 63 11.60 2.38 5.72
C HIS A 63 10.86 1.13 5.22
N LEU A 64 10.25 0.39 6.15
CA LEU A 64 9.56 -0.86 5.85
C LEU A 64 8.09 -0.57 5.55
N ALA A 65 7.65 -0.79 4.32
CA ALA A 65 6.29 -0.41 3.93
C ALA A 65 5.75 -1.19 2.73
N LEU A 66 4.42 -1.20 2.62
CA LEU A 66 3.72 -1.33 1.33
C LEU A 66 3.19 0.05 0.94
N ALA A 67 3.63 0.55 -0.23
CA ALA A 67 3.05 1.72 -0.87
C ALA A 67 2.17 1.29 -2.06
N VAL A 68 0.97 1.86 -2.17
CA VAL A 68 0.03 1.58 -3.26
C VAL A 68 -0.31 2.89 -3.97
N TYR A 69 0.36 3.14 -5.10
CA TYR A 69 0.20 4.34 -5.91
C TYR A 69 -1.09 4.28 -6.73
N ARG A 70 -1.92 5.33 -6.66
CA ARG A 70 -3.27 5.33 -7.24
C ARG A 70 -3.25 5.76 -8.69
N GLY A 71 -3.65 4.85 -9.58
CA GLY A 71 -3.87 5.14 -10.98
C GLY A 71 -2.65 5.71 -11.70
N PRO A 72 -2.85 6.28 -12.90
CA PRO A 72 -1.78 6.87 -13.68
C PRO A 72 -1.07 8.02 -12.97
N ARG A 73 -1.79 8.79 -12.14
CA ARG A 73 -1.25 9.92 -11.37
C ARG A 73 -0.24 9.47 -10.32
N GLY A 74 -0.60 8.50 -9.49
CA GLY A 74 0.30 7.95 -8.48
C GLY A 74 1.54 7.33 -9.11
N LEU A 75 1.39 6.59 -10.21
CA LEU A 75 2.52 6.03 -10.94
C LEU A 75 3.43 7.12 -11.53
N ALA A 76 2.87 8.21 -12.06
CA ALA A 76 3.65 9.35 -12.51
C ALA A 76 4.42 10.01 -11.36
N GLY A 77 3.80 10.13 -10.18
CA GLY A 77 4.45 10.63 -8.97
C GLY A 77 5.63 9.77 -8.52
N LEU A 78 5.45 8.45 -8.43
CA LEU A 78 6.54 7.50 -8.16
C LEU A 78 7.71 7.69 -9.14
N ASN A 79 7.42 7.79 -10.43
CA ASN A 79 8.44 7.98 -11.45
C ASN A 79 9.12 9.35 -11.37
N ALA A 80 8.41 10.39 -10.90
CA ALA A 80 9.01 11.71 -10.65
C ALA A 80 10.01 11.62 -9.47
N VAL A 81 9.60 11.06 -8.34
CA VAL A 81 10.44 10.85 -7.15
C VAL A 81 11.70 10.06 -7.49
N ARG A 82 11.58 8.95 -8.23
CA ARG A 82 12.72 8.12 -8.65
C ARG A 82 13.77 8.85 -9.51
N ARG A 83 13.38 9.96 -10.15
CA ARG A 83 14.28 10.78 -10.98
C ARG A 83 14.93 11.92 -10.19
N MET A 84 14.43 12.22 -9.01
CA MET A 84 15.01 13.24 -8.12
C MET A 84 16.26 12.71 -7.42
N LYS A 85 17.21 13.60 -7.15
CA LYS A 85 18.40 13.28 -6.35
C LYS A 85 18.18 13.78 -4.93
N GLY A 86 17.93 12.87 -4.00
CA GLY A 86 17.66 13.21 -2.60
C GLY A 86 16.38 14.03 -2.42
N PRO A 87 15.21 13.52 -2.88
CA PRO A 87 13.94 14.22 -2.67
C PRO A 87 13.67 14.45 -1.18
N ASP A 88 13.21 15.65 -0.83
CA ASP A 88 12.82 15.97 0.53
C ASP A 88 11.33 15.67 0.81
N LEU A 89 10.86 15.97 2.02
CA LEU A 89 9.47 15.76 2.39
C LEU A 89 8.51 16.59 1.53
N LEU A 90 8.88 17.82 1.15
CA LEU A 90 8.03 18.69 0.35
C LEU A 90 7.88 18.14 -1.07
N ASP A 91 8.98 17.69 -1.68
CA ASP A 91 8.97 17.01 -2.98
C ASP A 91 8.01 15.83 -2.97
N MET A 92 8.08 14.99 -1.93
CA MET A 92 7.21 13.83 -1.75
C MET A 92 5.74 14.23 -1.62
N LEU A 93 5.43 15.25 -0.81
CA LEU A 93 4.05 15.74 -0.61
C LEU A 93 3.45 16.33 -1.89
N LEU A 94 4.26 16.90 -2.78
CA LEU A 94 3.78 17.49 -4.02
C LEU A 94 3.28 16.45 -5.03
N VAL A 95 3.78 15.23 -4.99
CA VAL A 95 3.57 14.24 -6.07
C VAL A 95 3.01 12.90 -5.61
N ASN A 96 3.10 12.53 -4.33
CA ASN A 96 2.61 11.24 -3.86
C ASN A 96 1.08 11.20 -3.81
N ASP A 97 0.52 10.33 -4.64
CA ASP A 97 -0.88 9.92 -4.65
C ASP A 97 -0.93 8.42 -4.37
N MET A 98 -0.97 8.05 -3.09
CA MET A 98 -0.77 6.67 -2.65
C MET A 98 -1.46 6.36 -1.33
N LEU A 99 -1.74 5.10 -1.10
CA LEU A 99 -2.04 4.55 0.23
C LEU A 99 -0.78 3.87 0.76
N MET A 100 -0.56 3.93 2.06
CA MET A 100 0.63 3.33 2.65
C MET A 100 0.29 2.63 3.97
N ALA A 101 0.88 1.46 4.13
CA ALA A 101 1.07 0.81 5.41
C ALA A 101 2.58 0.72 5.66
N SER A 102 3.11 1.57 6.53
CA SER A 102 4.51 1.51 6.98
C SER A 102 4.61 0.96 8.40
N PHE A 103 5.81 0.54 8.79
CA PHE A 103 6.09 0.03 10.13
C PHE A 103 7.14 0.88 10.80
N GLU A 104 6.70 1.60 11.83
CA GLU A 104 7.45 2.67 12.46
C GLU A 104 7.77 2.36 13.92
N ASP A 105 8.58 3.24 14.50
CA ASP A 105 8.76 3.33 15.94
C ASP A 105 7.56 4.01 16.59
N HIS A 106 7.29 3.67 17.85
CA HIS A 106 6.15 4.19 18.62
C HIS A 106 6.08 5.73 18.64
N GLU A 107 7.22 6.42 18.59
CA GLU A 107 7.33 7.87 18.65
C GLU A 107 6.82 8.60 17.41
N TYR A 108 6.75 7.92 16.27
CA TYR A 108 6.22 8.49 15.02
C TYR A 108 4.69 8.44 14.91
N LEU A 109 4.02 7.72 15.81
CA LEU A 109 2.56 7.63 15.81
C LEU A 109 1.93 8.87 16.42
N GLU A 110 0.80 9.31 15.86
CA GLU A 110 -0.02 10.34 16.48
C GLU A 110 -0.90 9.76 17.59
N GLN A 111 -1.48 10.62 18.42
CA GLN A 111 -2.36 10.18 19.51
C GLN A 111 -3.57 9.41 18.99
N SER A 112 -4.12 9.81 17.84
CA SER A 112 -5.22 9.14 17.14
C SER A 112 -4.86 7.71 16.73
N ASP A 113 -3.64 7.48 16.22
CA ASP A 113 -3.17 6.13 15.87
C ASP A 113 -3.10 5.25 17.11
N ARG A 114 -2.47 5.75 18.18
CA ARG A 114 -2.37 5.01 19.45
C ARG A 114 -3.74 4.70 20.03
N ASN A 115 -4.68 5.63 19.95
CA ASN A 115 -6.05 5.45 20.41
C ASN A 115 -6.77 4.37 19.59
N LEU A 116 -6.60 4.35 18.26
CA LEU A 116 -7.16 3.34 17.38
C LEU A 116 -6.59 1.96 17.71
N ILE A 117 -5.27 1.82 17.81
CA ILE A 117 -4.59 0.57 18.19
C ILE A 117 -5.14 0.04 19.52
N LYS A 118 -5.27 0.92 20.53
CA LYS A 118 -5.84 0.57 21.83
C LYS A 118 -7.31 0.12 21.73
N LYS A 119 -8.13 0.80 20.93
CA LYS A 119 -9.54 0.42 20.70
C LYS A 119 -9.66 -0.96 20.04
N LEU A 120 -8.71 -1.33 19.20
CA LEU A 120 -8.64 -2.65 18.56
C LEU A 120 -8.14 -3.75 19.52
N GLY A 121 -7.65 -3.39 20.71
CA GLY A 121 -7.07 -4.34 21.68
C GLY A 121 -5.68 -4.84 21.25
N LEU A 122 -4.99 -4.10 20.38
CA LEU A 122 -3.69 -4.47 19.85
C LEU A 122 -2.56 -3.83 20.65
N SER A 123 -1.39 -4.46 20.63
CA SER A 123 -0.17 -3.93 21.24
C SER A 123 1.05 -4.35 20.43
N PHE A 124 1.98 -3.43 20.21
CA PHE A 124 3.22 -3.66 19.47
C PHE A 124 4.43 -3.36 20.35
N ARG A 125 5.56 -4.02 20.10
CA ARG A 125 6.81 -3.83 20.83
C ARG A 125 7.98 -4.02 19.89
N GLY A 126 9.00 -3.17 20.03
CA GLY A 126 10.17 -3.19 19.17
C GLY A 126 10.19 -2.02 18.20
N ALA A 127 11.35 -1.85 17.55
CA ALA A 127 11.55 -0.84 16.54
C ALA A 127 10.93 -1.29 15.21
N LYS A 128 10.28 -0.38 14.49
CA LYS A 128 9.61 -0.65 13.19
C LYS A 128 8.60 -1.78 13.25
N GLU A 129 7.83 -1.83 14.34
CA GLU A 129 6.79 -2.83 14.59
C GLU A 129 5.38 -2.21 14.65
N TRP A 130 5.28 -0.87 14.69
CA TRP A 130 4.00 -0.19 14.82
C TRP A 130 3.45 0.17 13.43
N PRO A 131 2.30 -0.38 13.00
CA PRO A 131 1.71 0.00 11.72
C PRO A 131 1.27 1.47 11.74
N LEU A 132 1.79 2.25 10.80
CA LEU A 132 1.33 3.61 10.49
C LEU A 132 0.62 3.56 9.14
N ILE A 133 -0.68 3.84 9.15
CA ILE A 133 -1.54 3.70 7.97
C ILE A 133 -2.00 5.08 7.51
N ARG A 134 -1.67 5.47 6.27
CA ARG A 134 -1.91 6.82 5.75
C ARG A 134 -2.39 6.84 4.30
N SER A 135 -3.20 7.85 4.01
CA SER A 135 -3.65 8.27 2.69
C SER A 135 -2.87 9.53 2.30
N TYR A 136 -2.09 9.43 1.23
CA TYR A 136 -1.34 10.54 0.64
C TYR A 136 -2.10 11.07 -0.57
N GLN A 137 -2.35 12.36 -0.56
CA GLN A 137 -2.91 13.10 -1.69
C GLN A 137 -1.94 14.24 -2.05
N PRO A 138 -1.68 14.48 -3.35
CA PRO A 138 -0.76 15.53 -3.77
C PRO A 138 -1.15 16.88 -3.18
N ARG A 139 -0.19 17.56 -2.56
CA ARG A 139 -0.29 18.89 -1.94
C ARG A 139 -1.06 18.94 -0.61
N TYR A 140 -1.37 17.79 -0.02
CA TYR A 140 -1.96 17.68 1.32
C TYR A 140 -1.03 16.94 2.27
N ALA A 141 -1.16 17.22 3.57
CA ALA A 141 -0.53 16.40 4.58
C ALA A 141 -1.10 14.97 4.55
N PRO A 142 -0.32 13.94 4.91
CA PRO A 142 -0.81 12.57 4.99
C PRO A 142 -1.97 12.48 5.97
N TRP A 143 -3.02 11.74 5.60
CA TRP A 143 -4.26 11.71 6.38
C TRP A 143 -4.74 10.28 6.66
N TYR A 144 -5.78 10.17 7.47
CA TYR A 144 -6.46 8.91 7.78
C TYR A 144 -7.25 8.40 6.56
N LEU A 145 -7.49 7.09 6.53
CA LEU A 145 -8.19 6.42 5.42
C LEU A 145 -9.70 6.59 5.55
N THR A 146 -10.36 6.59 4.40
CA THR A 146 -11.80 6.29 4.25
C THR A 146 -12.06 4.79 4.31
N ALA A 147 -13.32 4.38 4.51
CA ALA A 147 -13.71 2.97 4.54
C ALA A 147 -13.33 2.20 3.26
N HIS A 148 -13.50 2.83 2.09
CA HIS A 148 -13.10 2.24 0.80
C HIS A 148 -11.59 2.04 0.69
N GLU A 149 -10.80 3.06 1.07
CA GLU A 149 -9.34 2.95 1.10
C GLU A 149 -8.87 1.86 2.09
N ALA A 150 -9.54 1.70 3.23
CA ALA A 150 -9.20 0.69 4.22
C ALA A 150 -9.42 -0.74 3.69
N ARG A 151 -10.56 -0.99 3.02
CA ARG A 151 -10.83 -2.29 2.38
C ARG A 151 -9.84 -2.57 1.25
N PHE A 152 -9.58 -1.56 0.41
CA PHE A 152 -8.62 -1.67 -0.68
C PHE A 152 -7.20 -1.95 -0.20
N LEU A 153 -6.71 -1.23 0.81
CA LEU A 153 -5.37 -1.46 1.36
C LEU A 153 -5.26 -2.82 2.06
N THR A 154 -6.36 -3.31 2.66
CA THR A 154 -6.42 -4.67 3.21
C THR A 154 -6.21 -5.72 2.11
N ASP A 155 -6.96 -5.61 1.01
CA ASP A 155 -6.80 -6.47 -0.16
C ASP A 155 -5.37 -6.36 -0.74
N ALA A 156 -4.81 -5.15 -0.82
CA ALA A 156 -3.46 -4.92 -1.32
C ALA A 156 -2.38 -5.58 -0.46
N LEU A 157 -2.48 -5.50 0.87
CA LEU A 157 -1.57 -6.19 1.79
C LEU A 157 -1.66 -7.72 1.64
N GLN A 158 -2.87 -8.25 1.57
CA GLN A 158 -3.09 -9.69 1.37
C GLN A 158 -2.52 -10.17 0.03
N GLN A 159 -2.71 -9.42 -1.05
CA GLN A 159 -2.14 -9.78 -2.35
C GLN A 159 -0.62 -9.56 -2.39
N ALA A 160 -0.08 -8.56 -1.68
CA ALA A 160 1.36 -8.38 -1.54
C ALA A 160 2.03 -9.60 -0.91
N ILE A 161 1.39 -10.22 0.10
CA ILE A 161 1.85 -11.48 0.71
C ILE A 161 1.91 -12.60 -0.34
N VAL A 162 0.86 -12.78 -1.14
CA VAL A 162 0.80 -13.81 -2.19
C VAL A 162 1.91 -13.59 -3.23
N ILE A 163 2.02 -12.38 -3.77
CA ILE A 163 3.05 -12.03 -4.76
C ILE A 163 4.45 -12.22 -4.19
N ALA A 164 4.67 -11.82 -2.93
CA ALA A 164 5.98 -11.98 -2.31
C ALA A 164 6.34 -13.45 -2.12
N GLN A 165 5.39 -14.31 -1.78
CA GLN A 165 5.62 -15.75 -1.70
C GLN A 165 5.95 -16.36 -3.07
N GLU A 166 5.28 -15.94 -4.15
CA GLU A 166 5.64 -16.38 -5.50
C GLU A 166 7.05 -15.90 -5.89
N CYS A 167 7.38 -14.64 -5.61
CA CYS A 167 8.73 -14.10 -5.87
C CYS A 167 9.81 -14.80 -5.04
N HIS A 168 9.47 -15.29 -3.85
CA HIS A 168 10.40 -16.06 -3.03
C HIS A 168 10.70 -17.44 -3.63
N ARG A 169 9.70 -18.07 -4.26
CA ARG A 169 9.85 -19.36 -4.95
C ARG A 169 10.52 -19.20 -6.32
N ASP A 170 10.17 -18.13 -7.04
CA ASP A 170 10.69 -17.78 -8.35
C ASP A 170 11.05 -16.28 -8.40
N PRO A 171 12.33 -15.91 -8.26
CA PRO A 171 12.77 -14.51 -8.36
C PRO A 171 12.46 -13.86 -9.71
N ALA A 172 12.16 -14.64 -10.75
CA ALA A 172 11.76 -14.13 -12.06
C ALA A 172 10.24 -13.92 -12.20
N PHE A 173 9.44 -14.22 -11.17
CA PHE A 173 7.97 -14.17 -11.25
C PHE A 173 7.41 -12.82 -11.73
N LEU A 174 8.02 -11.70 -11.30
CA LEU A 174 7.65 -10.36 -11.74
C LEU A 174 8.48 -9.83 -12.92
N LEU A 175 9.45 -10.59 -13.42
CA LEU A 175 10.24 -10.22 -14.58
C LEU A 175 9.45 -10.52 -15.86
N THR A 176 8.63 -9.58 -16.31
CA THR A 176 7.99 -9.70 -17.63
C THR A 176 9.01 -9.50 -18.75
N PRO A 177 9.07 -10.41 -19.75
CA PRO A 177 9.96 -10.23 -20.90
C PRO A 177 9.50 -9.09 -21.83
N LYS A 178 8.26 -8.62 -21.71
CA LYS A 178 7.71 -7.55 -22.55
C LYS A 178 7.86 -6.20 -21.87
N ARG A 179 8.50 -5.26 -22.56
CA ARG A 179 8.63 -3.87 -22.08
C ARG A 179 7.23 -3.26 -21.83
N ARG A 180 7.10 -2.54 -20.71
CA ARG A 180 5.90 -1.81 -20.28
C ARG A 180 4.70 -2.70 -19.93
N GLN A 181 4.91 -3.94 -19.50
CA GLN A 181 3.85 -4.72 -18.87
C GLN A 181 4.05 -4.79 -17.36
N ILE A 182 2.94 -4.99 -16.65
CA ILE A 182 2.93 -5.24 -15.21
C ILE A 182 1.89 -6.31 -14.89
N LEU A 183 2.21 -7.17 -13.92
CA LEU A 183 1.27 -8.13 -13.36
C LEU A 183 0.16 -7.39 -12.61
N LEU A 184 -1.08 -7.66 -12.95
CA LEU A 184 -2.29 -7.17 -12.29
C LEU A 184 -2.99 -8.32 -11.55
N ARG A 185 -3.21 -8.15 -10.25
CA ARG A 185 -4.12 -8.96 -9.45
C ARG A 185 -5.51 -8.36 -9.48
N THR A 186 -6.52 -9.13 -9.88
CA THR A 186 -7.92 -8.68 -9.84
C THR A 186 -8.86 -9.84 -9.47
N LYS A 187 -10.07 -9.50 -9.02
CA LYS A 187 -11.13 -10.46 -8.72
C LYS A 187 -11.95 -10.75 -9.97
N ASP A 188 -12.31 -12.02 -10.18
CA ASP A 188 -13.32 -12.42 -11.17
C ASP A 188 -14.75 -12.17 -10.65
N GLU A 189 -15.75 -12.55 -11.45
CA GLU A 189 -17.17 -12.47 -11.09
C GLU A 189 -17.56 -13.30 -9.85
N ASN A 190 -16.72 -14.27 -9.45
CA ASN A 190 -16.90 -15.13 -8.28
C ASN A 190 -16.07 -14.65 -7.07
N ASN A 191 -15.52 -13.43 -7.11
CA ASN A 191 -14.61 -12.87 -6.10
C ASN A 191 -13.30 -13.66 -5.90
N LYS A 192 -12.86 -14.44 -6.90
CA LYS A 192 -11.58 -15.15 -6.87
C LYS A 192 -10.49 -14.33 -7.53
N TRP A 193 -9.33 -14.26 -6.86
CA TRP A 193 -8.16 -13.58 -7.38
C TRP A 193 -7.51 -14.35 -8.53
N HIS A 194 -7.12 -13.63 -9.57
CA HIS A 194 -6.33 -14.15 -10.69
C HIS A 194 -5.33 -13.12 -11.19
N ASP A 195 -4.37 -13.59 -11.99
CA ASP A 195 -3.33 -12.80 -12.62
C ASP A 195 -3.74 -12.37 -14.03
N MET A 196 -3.41 -11.13 -14.37
CA MET A 196 -3.50 -10.58 -15.73
C MET A 196 -2.22 -9.80 -16.05
N GLU A 197 -1.89 -9.64 -17.33
CA GLU A 197 -0.88 -8.69 -17.78
C GLU A 197 -1.56 -7.44 -18.33
N VAL A 198 -1.16 -6.26 -17.86
CA VAL A 198 -1.65 -4.97 -18.40
C VAL A 198 -0.49 -4.10 -18.86
N THR A 199 -0.75 -3.25 -19.84
CA THR A 199 0.26 -2.34 -20.42
C THR A 199 0.27 -1.01 -19.67
N LEU A 200 1.46 -0.55 -19.30
CA LEU A 200 1.77 0.75 -18.67
C LEU A 200 1.90 1.88 -19.69
#